data_AF-A0A6F8T5F6-F1
#
_entry.id   AF-A0A6F8T5F6-F1
#
_cell.length_a   1.000
_cell.length_b   1.000
_cell.length_c   1.000
_cell.angle_alpha   90.00
_cell.angle_beta   90.00
_cell.angle_gamma   90.00
#
_symmetry.space_group_name_H-M   'P 1'
#
loop_
_entity.id
_entity.type
_entity.pdbx_description
1 polymer ?
#
loop_
_entity_poly.entity_id
_entity_poly.type
_entity_poly.pdbx_seq_one_letter_code
_entity_poly.pdbx_strand_id
1 'polypeptide(L)'
;MSRKPRLYYSEEPVKKHIEKSLDHALRIIIASGSIPVLIKSIQLGVNSRDCFFDHIKRRGKYNPELCEFSISLKEQQWQNDLFLRMKNKYAQLVIIEPKKVQCPRGRCTADINGVPVFRDTEHITDYASYQFARIYLQHYQNPLKG
;
A
#
# COMPACT_ATOMS: atom_id res chain seq x y z
N MET A 1 -42.55 -5.15 -6.63
CA MET A 1 -41.12 -5.50 -6.51
C MET A 1 -40.47 -4.55 -5.50
N SER A 2 -40.41 -4.95 -4.23
CA SER A 2 -39.87 -4.09 -3.16
C SER A 2 -38.34 -4.19 -3.18
N ARG A 3 -37.65 -3.07 -3.43
CA ARG A 3 -36.17 -3.01 -3.34
C ARG A 3 -35.78 -3.19 -1.87
N LYS A 4 -35.02 -4.24 -1.55
CA LYS A 4 -34.44 -4.43 -0.21
C LYS A 4 -33.61 -3.18 0.16
N PRO A 5 -33.77 -2.64 1.38
CA PRO A 5 -32.95 -1.52 1.84
C PRO A 5 -31.47 -1.95 1.91
N ARG A 6 -30.59 -1.07 1.41
CA ARG A 6 -29.14 -1.23 1.50
C ARG A 6 -28.75 -1.09 2.97
N LEU A 7 -28.39 -2.20 3.62
CA LEU A 7 -27.90 -2.22 5.01
C LEU A 7 -26.59 -1.43 5.08
N TYR A 8 -26.63 -0.22 5.65
CA TYR A 8 -25.45 0.49 6.10
C TYR A 8 -24.98 -0.19 7.40
N TYR A 9 -23.96 -1.04 7.32
CA TYR A 9 -23.22 -1.44 8.52
C TYR A 9 -22.49 -0.21 9.06
N SER A 10 -22.55 0.02 10.39
CA SER A 10 -21.70 1.02 11.01
C SER A 10 -20.23 0.61 10.88
N GLU A 11 -19.34 1.55 10.59
CA GLU A 11 -17.91 1.26 10.40
C GLU A 11 -17.21 0.82 11.70
N GLU A 12 -17.72 1.27 12.84
CA GLU A 12 -17.10 1.06 14.15
C GLU A 12 -17.00 -0.42 14.58
N PRO A 13 -18.07 -1.25 14.48
CA PRO A 13 -17.97 -2.69 14.70
C PRO A 13 -16.94 -3.38 13.80
N VAL A 14 -16.82 -2.96 12.54
CA VAL A 14 -15.89 -3.56 11.56
C VAL A 14 -14.45 -3.23 11.94
N LYS A 15 -14.15 -1.96 12.23
CA LYS A 15 -12.81 -1.52 12.66
C LYS A 15 -12.35 -2.25 13.93
N LYS A 16 -13.24 -2.38 14.91
CA LYS A 16 -12.97 -3.12 16.16
C LYS A 16 -12.73 -4.61 15.90
N HIS A 17 -13.48 -5.21 14.98
CA HIS A 17 -13.28 -6.60 14.60
C HIS A 17 -11.92 -6.81 13.93
N ILE A 18 -11.54 -5.93 12.98
CA ILE A 18 -10.22 -5.99 12.32
C ILE A 18 -9.09 -5.86 13.34
N GLU A 19 -9.19 -4.91 14.28
CA GLU A 19 -8.19 -4.74 15.33
C GLU A 19 -8.03 -5.99 16.20
N LYS A 20 -9.14 -6.58 16.67
CA LYS A 20 -9.10 -7.81 17.47
C LYS A 20 -8.50 -8.98 16.70
N SER A 21 -8.86 -9.13 15.42
CA SER A 21 -8.37 -10.21 14.57
C SER A 21 -6.88 -10.04 14.24
N LEU A 22 -6.43 -8.81 13.98
CA LEU A 22 -5.02 -8.49 13.78
C LEU A 22 -4.20 -8.79 15.05
N ASP A 23 -4.66 -8.31 16.20
CA ASP A 23 -4.03 -8.57 17.50
C ASP A 23 -3.87 -10.07 17.77
N HIS A 24 -4.93 -10.84 17.48
CA HIS A 24 -4.92 -12.28 17.63
C HIS A 24 -3.89 -12.96 16.72
N ALA A 25 -3.84 -12.56 15.44
CA ALA A 25 -2.88 -13.10 14.47
C ALA A 25 -1.43 -12.79 14.88
N LEU A 26 -1.15 -11.55 15.28
CA LEU A 26 0.17 -11.14 15.76
C LEU A 26 0.62 -11.98 16.97
N ARG A 27 -0.29 -12.23 17.93
CA ARG A 27 0.00 -13.08 19.08
C ARG A 27 0.37 -14.51 18.68
N ILE A 28 -0.33 -15.10 17.71
CA ILE A 28 -0.03 -16.47 17.23
C ILE A 28 1.36 -16.52 16.58
N ILE A 29 1.68 -15.55 15.72
CA ILE A 29 2.98 -15.47 15.03
C ILE A 29 4.13 -15.30 16.04
N ILE A 30 3.93 -14.47 17.06
CA ILE A 30 4.94 -14.27 18.10
C ILE A 30 5.09 -15.53 18.96
N ALA A 31 3.99 -16.18 19.32
CA ALA A 31 4.01 -17.42 20.11
C ALA A 31 4.71 -18.58 19.40
N SER A 32 4.75 -18.58 18.06
CA SER A 32 5.53 -19.56 17.29
C SER A 32 7.03 -19.25 17.20
N GLY A 33 7.50 -18.18 17.85
CA GLY A 33 8.89 -17.72 17.80
C GLY A 33 9.24 -16.92 16.55
N SER A 34 8.25 -16.50 15.77
CA SER A 34 8.46 -15.72 14.54
C SER A 34 8.37 -14.20 14.77
N ILE A 35 9.02 -13.43 13.90
CA ILE A 35 8.91 -11.97 13.88
C ILE A 35 7.77 -11.58 12.94
N PRO A 36 6.67 -10.98 13.43
CA PRO A 36 5.60 -10.53 12.55
C PRO A 36 6.04 -9.31 11.73
N VAL A 37 5.64 -9.30 10.46
CA VAL A 37 5.90 -8.20 9.52
C VAL A 37 4.56 -7.72 8.96
N LEU A 38 4.26 -6.44 9.11
CA LEU A 38 3.13 -5.79 8.43
C LEU A 38 3.65 -4.87 7.33
N ILE A 39 3.12 -5.04 6.13
CA ILE A 39 3.41 -4.20 4.98
C ILE A 39 2.21 -3.27 4.77
N LYS A 40 2.43 -1.96 4.87
CA LYS A 40 1.38 -0.98 4.58
C LYS A 40 0.99 -1.05 3.11
N SER A 41 -0.24 -0.64 2.82
CA SER A 41 -0.75 -0.55 1.46
C SER A 41 0.03 0.47 0.62
N ILE A 42 0.04 0.23 -0.68
CA ILE A 42 0.52 1.18 -1.69
C ILE A 42 -0.45 2.36 -1.85
N GLN A 43 -0.03 3.41 -2.54
CA GLN A 43 -0.91 4.43 -3.04
C GLN A 43 -1.52 3.96 -4.36
N LEU A 44 -2.84 3.99 -4.45
CA LEU A 44 -3.55 3.85 -5.72
C LEU A 44 -3.65 5.24 -6.35
N GLY A 45 -3.36 5.33 -7.64
CA GLY A 45 -3.56 6.55 -8.39
C GLY A 45 -4.70 6.36 -9.38
N VAL A 46 -5.70 7.23 -9.31
CA VAL A 46 -6.85 7.22 -10.22
C VAL A 46 -6.35 7.31 -11.66
N ASN A 47 -6.78 6.37 -12.50
CA ASN A 47 -6.40 6.28 -13.91
C ASN A 47 -4.88 6.16 -14.20
N SER A 48 -4.03 5.84 -13.23
CA SER A 48 -2.57 5.78 -13.44
C SER A 48 -2.18 4.76 -14.49
N ARG A 49 -2.84 3.59 -14.45
CA ARG A 49 -2.69 2.56 -15.48
C ARG A 49 -3.07 3.10 -16.86
N ASP A 50 -4.26 3.67 -16.99
CA ASP A 50 -4.74 4.14 -18.29
C ASP A 50 -3.90 5.30 -18.81
N CYS A 51 -3.45 6.20 -17.95
CA CYS A 51 -2.52 7.27 -18.28
C CYS A 51 -1.22 6.71 -18.88
N PHE A 52 -0.63 5.69 -18.23
CA PHE A 52 0.55 5.03 -18.78
C PHE A 52 0.23 4.38 -20.14
N PHE A 53 -0.82 3.57 -20.26
CA PHE A 53 -1.07 2.83 -21.51
C PHE A 53 -1.59 3.68 -22.67
N ASP A 54 -2.03 4.92 -22.44
CA ASP A 54 -2.56 5.80 -23.49
C ASP A 54 -1.51 6.06 -24.58
N HIS A 55 -0.26 6.37 -24.21
CA HIS A 55 0.80 6.62 -25.20
C HIS A 55 1.11 5.37 -26.03
N ILE A 56 1.01 4.16 -25.45
CA ILE A 56 1.21 2.90 -26.18
C ILE A 56 0.08 2.70 -27.19
N LYS A 57 -1.17 2.83 -26.73
CA LYS A 57 -2.36 2.66 -27.57
C LYS A 57 -2.39 3.66 -28.73
N ARG A 58 -1.99 4.92 -28.46
CA ARG A 58 -1.95 6.01 -29.45
C ARG A 58 -0.65 6.08 -30.24
N ARG A 59 0.34 5.24 -29.93
CA ARG A 59 1.71 5.29 -30.51
C ARG A 59 2.35 6.68 -30.36
N GLY A 60 2.07 7.35 -29.25
CA GLY A 60 2.57 8.67 -28.92
C GLY A 60 3.82 8.65 -28.06
N LYS A 61 4.42 9.84 -27.84
CA LYS A 61 5.51 10.00 -26.88
C LYS A 61 4.99 9.91 -25.46
N TYR A 62 5.68 9.17 -24.60
CA TYR A 62 5.38 9.12 -23.17
C TYR A 62 5.92 10.37 -22.46
N ASN A 63 5.11 10.98 -21.61
CA ASN A 63 5.54 12.00 -20.65
C ASN A 63 5.15 11.55 -19.23
N PRO A 64 6.13 11.11 -18.41
CA PRO A 64 5.87 10.64 -17.05
C PRO A 64 5.17 11.66 -16.16
N GLU A 65 5.49 12.95 -16.31
CA GLU A 65 4.94 14.03 -15.47
C GLU A 65 3.42 14.16 -15.60
N LEU A 66 2.85 13.79 -16.76
CA LEU A 66 1.40 13.81 -16.99
C LEU A 66 0.67 12.70 -16.23
N CYS A 67 1.40 11.67 -15.78
CA CYS A 67 0.86 10.53 -15.05
C CYS A 67 1.30 10.52 -13.58
N GLU A 68 1.86 11.63 -13.08
CA GLU A 68 2.12 11.80 -11.65
C GLU A 68 0.81 12.06 -10.88
N PHE A 69 0.75 11.54 -9.65
CA PHE A 69 -0.38 11.77 -8.75
C PHE A 69 0.09 11.96 -7.31
N SER A 70 -0.72 12.64 -6.50
CA SER A 70 -0.40 12.92 -5.10
C SER A 70 -0.77 11.76 -4.19
N ILE A 71 0.00 11.60 -3.11
CA ILE A 71 -0.35 10.68 -2.03
C ILE A 71 -1.64 11.14 -1.33
N SER A 72 -2.58 10.21 -1.13
CA SER A 72 -3.76 10.44 -0.29
C SER A 72 -3.47 10.01 1.14
N LEU A 73 -3.34 10.99 2.05
CA LEU A 73 -3.09 10.73 3.46
C LEU A 73 -4.37 10.38 4.24
N LYS A 74 -5.54 10.80 3.74
CA LYS A 74 -6.83 10.63 4.43
C LYS A 74 -7.34 9.20 4.40
N GLU A 75 -7.13 8.49 3.29
CA GLU A 75 -7.68 7.13 3.09
C GLU A 75 -7.10 6.08 4.06
N GLN A 76 -6.00 6.39 4.76
CA GLN A 76 -5.26 5.40 5.55
C GLN A 76 -5.03 5.80 7.00
N GLN A 77 -5.61 6.91 7.46
CA GLN A 77 -5.35 7.41 8.81
C GLN A 77 -5.69 6.35 9.88
N TRP A 78 -6.88 5.75 9.81
CA TRP A 78 -7.27 4.70 10.76
C TRP A 78 -6.34 3.46 10.70
N GLN A 79 -5.92 3.02 9.52
CA GLN A 79 -5.00 1.90 9.37
C GLN A 79 -3.62 2.23 9.95
N ASN A 80 -3.12 3.44 9.73
CA ASN A 80 -1.87 3.94 10.30
C ASN A 80 -1.94 3.97 11.83
N ASP A 81 -3.03 4.47 12.40
CA ASP A 81 -3.24 4.53 13.84
C ASP A 81 -3.31 3.12 14.44
N LEU A 82 -4.00 2.19 13.77
CA LEU A 82 -4.05 0.78 14.17
C LEU A 82 -2.65 0.16 14.17
N PHE A 83 -1.87 0.35 13.10
CA PHE A 83 -0.52 -0.21 12.99
C PHE A 83 0.42 0.37 14.06
N LEU A 84 0.27 1.66 14.39
CA LEU A 84 1.02 2.31 15.47
C LEU A 84 0.66 1.71 16.83
N ARG A 85 -0.63 1.50 17.13
CA ARG A 85 -1.06 0.81 18.36
C ARG A 85 -0.47 -0.60 18.45
N MET A 86 -0.49 -1.35 17.35
CA MET A 86 0.09 -2.70 17.31
C MET A 86 1.61 -2.67 17.51
N LYS A 87 2.32 -1.70 16.92
CA LYS A 87 3.78 -1.56 17.11
C LYS A 87 4.15 -1.22 18.55
N ASN A 88 3.37 -0.36 19.21
CA ASN A 88 3.56 -0.04 20.62
C ASN A 88 3.30 -1.26 21.52
N LYS A 89 2.32 -2.10 21.17
CA LYS A 89 2.01 -3.32 21.91
C LYS A 89 3.03 -4.44 21.68
N TYR A 90 3.57 -4.56 20.47
CA TYR A 90 4.47 -5.62 20.06
C TYR A 90 5.80 -5.03 19.57
N ALA A 91 6.77 -4.87 20.48
CA ALA A 91 8.05 -4.21 20.15
C ALA A 91 8.80 -4.84 18.97
N GLN A 92 8.73 -6.18 18.83
CA GLN A 92 9.33 -6.93 17.74
C GLN A 92 8.60 -6.81 16.38
N LEU A 93 7.41 -6.21 16.34
CA LEU A 93 6.64 -6.05 15.10
C LEU A 93 7.41 -5.16 14.11
N VAL A 94 7.65 -5.66 12.91
CA VAL A 94 8.26 -4.86 11.83
C VAL A 94 7.16 -4.25 10.98
N ILE A 95 7.26 -2.94 10.68
CA ILE A 95 6.35 -2.24 9.76
C ILE A 95 7.15 -1.77 8.55
N ILE A 96 6.72 -2.19 7.36
CA ILE A 96 7.27 -1.77 6.08
C ILE A 96 6.29 -0.80 5.42
N GLU A 97 6.78 0.34 4.93
CA GLU A 97 5.98 1.38 4.28
C GLU A 97 6.42 1.58 2.82
N PRO A 98 5.80 0.85 1.86
CA PRO A 98 6.16 0.95 0.44
C PRO A 98 6.01 2.36 -0.14
N LYS A 99 5.06 3.15 0.41
CA LYS A 99 4.83 4.53 -0.03
C LYS A 99 6.05 5.44 0.07
N LYS A 100 7.00 5.15 0.96
CA LYS A 100 8.25 5.91 1.08
C LYS A 100 9.07 5.94 -0.21
N VAL A 101 9.00 4.86 -0.99
CA VAL A 101 9.72 4.72 -2.27
C VAL A 101 8.80 4.80 -3.48
N GLN A 102 7.52 4.48 -3.32
CA GLN A 102 6.53 4.65 -4.37
C GLN A 102 6.23 6.12 -4.65
N CYS A 103 6.18 6.95 -3.59
CA CYS A 103 5.75 8.33 -3.65
C CYS A 103 6.78 9.28 -2.99
N PRO A 104 8.02 9.36 -3.53
CA PRO A 104 9.02 10.25 -2.97
C PRO A 104 8.51 11.69 -2.94
N ARG A 105 8.66 12.35 -1.78
CA ARG A 105 8.17 13.73 -1.56
C ARG A 105 6.65 13.91 -1.81
N GLY A 106 5.87 12.84 -1.67
CA GLY A 106 4.42 12.87 -1.79
C GLY A 106 3.88 12.84 -3.23
N ARG A 107 4.74 12.67 -4.23
CA ARG A 107 4.35 12.46 -5.63
C ARG A 107 4.70 11.05 -6.06
N CYS A 108 3.73 10.36 -6.65
CA CYS A 108 3.85 8.99 -7.13
C CYS A 108 3.88 8.99 -8.66
N THR A 109 4.61 8.06 -9.26
CA THR A 109 4.68 7.89 -10.72
C THR A 109 3.86 6.68 -11.17
N ALA A 110 3.39 6.70 -12.43
CA ALA A 110 2.72 5.57 -13.05
C ALA A 110 3.69 4.56 -13.68
N ASP A 111 4.98 4.88 -13.74
CA ASP A 111 6.05 4.05 -14.28
C ASP A 111 7.32 4.07 -13.40
N ILE A 112 8.20 3.10 -13.64
CA ILE A 112 9.57 3.08 -13.15
C ILE A 112 10.46 2.74 -14.35
N ASN A 113 11.24 3.73 -14.81
CA ASN A 113 12.10 3.61 -15.99
C ASN A 113 11.34 3.19 -17.26
N GLY A 114 10.15 3.76 -17.49
CA GLY A 114 9.32 3.48 -18.66
C GLY A 114 8.54 2.16 -18.59
N VAL A 115 8.52 1.47 -17.45
CA VAL A 115 7.78 0.22 -17.23
C VAL A 115 6.63 0.47 -16.26
N PRO A 116 5.40 0.01 -16.54
CA PRO A 116 4.22 0.38 -15.76
C PRO A 116 4.28 -0.11 -14.31
N VAL A 117 3.91 0.78 -13.39
CA VAL A 117 3.72 0.44 -11.98
C VAL A 117 2.50 -0.45 -11.79
N PHE A 118 1.41 -0.19 -12.50
CA PHE A 118 0.10 -0.77 -12.24
C PHE A 118 -0.33 -1.83 -13.27
N ARG A 119 -0.72 -3.01 -12.77
CA ARG A 119 -1.31 -4.10 -13.57
C ARG A 119 -2.82 -3.90 -13.78
N ASP A 120 -3.49 -3.24 -12.85
CA ASP A 120 -4.92 -2.92 -12.91
C ASP A 120 -5.18 -1.72 -11.99
N THR A 121 -6.44 -1.44 -11.64
CA THR A 121 -6.80 -0.30 -10.78
C THR A 121 -6.36 -0.46 -9.33
N GLU A 122 -5.99 -1.68 -8.90
CA GLU A 122 -5.74 -2.01 -7.49
C GLU A 122 -4.36 -2.65 -7.26
N HIS A 123 -3.76 -3.27 -8.28
CA HIS A 123 -2.53 -4.04 -8.15
C HIS A 123 -1.35 -3.41 -8.91
N ILE A 124 -0.16 -3.53 -8.32
CA ILE A 124 1.12 -3.23 -8.99
C ILE A 124 1.62 -4.44 -9.79
N THR A 125 2.54 -4.19 -10.72
CA THR A 125 3.25 -5.23 -11.46
C THR A 125 4.34 -5.88 -10.60
N ASP A 126 4.74 -7.11 -10.95
CA ASP A 126 5.86 -7.80 -10.28
C ASP A 126 7.16 -7.01 -10.43
N TYR A 127 7.37 -6.41 -11.61
CA TYR A 127 8.49 -5.51 -11.85
C TYR A 127 8.48 -4.34 -10.86
N ALA A 128 7.36 -3.66 -10.68
CA ALA A 128 7.26 -2.54 -9.76
C ALA A 128 7.48 -2.96 -8.30
N SER A 129 6.92 -4.10 -7.90
CA SER A 129 7.14 -4.68 -6.57
C SER A 129 8.63 -4.91 -6.29
N TYR A 130 9.33 -5.55 -7.24
CA TYR A 130 10.76 -5.79 -7.15
C TYR A 130 11.58 -4.48 -7.11
N GLN A 131 11.27 -3.52 -7.98
CA GLN A 131 11.98 -2.24 -7.99
C GLN A 131 11.76 -1.45 -6.70
N PHE A 132 10.54 -1.38 -6.17
CA PHE A 132 10.29 -0.72 -4.90
C PHE A 132 11.05 -1.38 -3.75
N ALA A 133 11.12 -2.70 -3.68
CA ALA A 133 11.92 -3.39 -2.67
C ALA A 133 13.42 -3.04 -2.79
N ARG A 134 13.97 -3.02 -4.02
CA ARG A 134 15.37 -2.62 -4.27
C ARG A 134 15.64 -1.19 -3.85
N ILE A 135 14.81 -0.25 -4.29
CA ILE A 135 14.93 1.18 -3.96
C ILE A 135 14.81 1.37 -2.44
N TYR A 136 13.91 0.62 -1.80
CA TYR A 136 13.75 0.67 -0.35
C TYR A 136 15.04 0.27 0.37
N LEU A 137 15.66 -0.84 -0.03
CA LEU A 137 16.91 -1.32 0.56
C LEU A 137 18.13 -0.44 0.23
N GLN A 138 18.06 0.42 -0.79
CA GLN A 138 19.08 1.41 -1.09
C GLN A 138 19.00 2.64 -0.19
N HIS A 139 17.79 3.04 0.21
CA HIS A 139 17.57 4.25 1.00
C HIS A 139 17.35 4.00 2.49
N TYR A 140 16.96 2.78 2.86
CA TYR A 140 16.63 2.40 4.23
C TYR A 140 17.37 1.13 4.61
N GLN A 141 17.69 1.00 5.90
CA GLN A 141 18.21 -0.25 6.44
C GLN A 141 17.22 -1.39 6.18
N ASN A 142 17.74 -2.59 5.98
CA ASN A 142 16.90 -3.77 5.77
C ASN A 142 16.08 -4.04 7.03
N PRO A 143 14.75 -3.89 7.00
CA PRO A 143 13.91 -4.00 8.18
C PRO A 143 13.81 -5.43 8.73
N LEU A 144 14.36 -6.42 8.01
CA LEU A 144 14.41 -7.83 8.38
C LEU A 144 15.78 -8.27 8.91
N LYS A 145 16.78 -7.38 8.88
CA LYS A 145 18.09 -7.63 9.50
C LYS A 145 18.14 -6.82 10.79
N GLY A 146 18.04 -7.51 11.91
CA GLY A 146 18.32 -6.96 13.25
C GLY A 146 19.80 -6.70 13.45
#